data_AF-A0A942II63-F1
#
_entry.id   AF-A0A942II63-F1
#
_cell.length_a   1.000
_cell.length_b   1.000
_cell.length_c   1.000
_cell.angle_alpha   90.00
_cell.angle_beta   90.00
_cell.angle_gamma   90.00
#
_symmetry.space_group_name_H-M   'P 1'
#
loop_
_entity.id
_entity.type
_entity.pdbx_description
1 polymer ?
#
loop_
_entity_poly.entity_id
_entity_poly.type
_entity_poly.pdbx_seq_one_letter_code
_entity_poly.pdbx_strand_id
1 'polypeptide(L)'
;MSMIAQLSWAILGGATINFEYLAAKSGNIERPEYIISSERFAVMRDSEGLAVGEIAGRDSVAAIIKACEAHDIDAVLPTVVYTGTEYGDWGTPLRNIEFLKKALGQRCAVFEPVFLGNPELWAALSGKYATVIAQEFGVYSPCLACHLYMHLCRVPLAKALDNAPIISGERETHQGVIKLSQTPLGIDASVEVLAYAGIELLLPVRHMEDNAEIRRLVGPGWEQGQRQLECVLSGNYAGLDTDVAYDEGAHRRYLDEFLIPSGKAVIDTWRTNATVDYSRIVKDILKIVAGSRA
;
A
#
# COMPACT_ATOMS: atom_id res chain seq x y z
N MET A 1 -2.59 -21.58 -29.41
CA MET A 1 -2.59 -21.95 -27.98
C MET A 1 -1.15 -22.16 -27.57
N SER A 2 -0.50 -21.14 -27.02
CA SER A 2 0.95 -21.15 -26.76
C SER A 2 1.26 -21.71 -25.37
N MET A 3 2.44 -22.30 -25.27
CA MET A 3 3.03 -23.05 -24.14
C MET A 3 3.13 -22.27 -22.81
N ILE A 4 2.74 -20.99 -22.77
CA ILE A 4 2.79 -20.13 -21.58
C ILE A 4 1.61 -20.42 -20.62
N ALA A 5 0.47 -20.89 -21.13
CA ALA A 5 -0.71 -21.14 -20.30
C ALA A 5 -0.62 -22.40 -19.42
N GLN A 6 0.25 -23.37 -19.75
CA GLN A 6 0.32 -24.66 -19.05
C GLN A 6 1.29 -24.68 -17.85
N LEU A 7 2.13 -23.65 -17.68
CA LEU A 7 3.04 -23.56 -16.54
C LEU A 7 2.39 -22.98 -15.26
N SER A 8 1.17 -22.43 -15.33
CA SER A 8 0.53 -21.79 -14.17
C SER A 8 -0.14 -22.78 -13.20
N TRP A 9 -0.44 -24.00 -13.65
CA TRP A 9 -1.31 -24.90 -12.87
C TRP A 9 -0.57 -25.78 -11.85
N ALA A 10 0.68 -26.16 -12.14
CA ALA A 10 1.37 -27.20 -11.35
C ALA A 10 2.24 -26.67 -10.20
N ILE A 11 2.55 -25.37 -10.14
CA ILE A 11 3.54 -24.82 -9.20
C ILE A 11 2.91 -23.94 -8.10
N LEU A 12 1.66 -23.48 -8.25
CA LEU A 12 1.08 -22.43 -7.39
C LEU A 12 -0.23 -22.78 -6.67
N GLY A 13 -0.59 -24.06 -6.53
CA GLY A 13 -1.63 -24.45 -5.57
C GLY A 13 -3.00 -23.77 -5.77
N GLY A 14 -3.43 -23.55 -7.02
CA GLY A 14 -4.79 -23.13 -7.34
C GLY A 14 -5.03 -21.61 -7.48
N ALA A 15 -4.08 -20.75 -7.10
CA ALA A 15 -4.20 -19.31 -7.33
C ALA A 15 -3.58 -18.92 -8.70
N THR A 16 -4.40 -18.75 -9.73
CA THR A 16 -3.95 -18.11 -10.98
C THR A 16 -3.73 -16.63 -10.76
N ILE A 17 -2.47 -16.23 -10.56
CA ILE A 17 -2.06 -14.85 -10.81
C ILE A 17 -2.40 -14.56 -12.28
N ASN A 18 -3.22 -13.55 -12.54
CA ASN A 18 -3.34 -13.04 -13.90
C ASN A 18 -2.06 -12.26 -14.25
N PHE A 19 -1.01 -12.99 -14.61
CA PHE A 19 0.27 -12.42 -14.99
C PHE A 19 0.15 -11.47 -16.19
N GLU A 20 -0.88 -11.62 -17.03
CA GLU A 20 -1.15 -10.66 -18.11
C GLU A 20 -1.59 -9.30 -17.55
N TYR A 21 -2.38 -9.27 -16.46
CA TYR A 21 -2.77 -8.03 -15.79
C TYR A 21 -1.58 -7.35 -15.10
N LEU A 22 -0.74 -8.12 -14.39
CA LEU A 22 0.50 -7.63 -13.79
C LEU A 22 1.52 -7.16 -14.84
N ALA A 23 1.63 -7.86 -15.97
CA ALA A 23 2.51 -7.48 -17.08
C ALA A 23 2.00 -6.22 -17.80
N ALA A 24 0.67 -6.09 -17.94
CA ALA A 24 0.06 -4.91 -18.53
C ALA A 24 0.20 -3.66 -17.64
N LYS A 25 0.35 -3.85 -16.32
CA LYS A 25 0.33 -2.76 -15.33
C LYS A 25 -0.81 -1.77 -15.61
N SER A 26 -1.96 -2.30 -16.02
CA SER A 26 -3.06 -1.46 -16.49
C SER A 26 -3.65 -0.70 -15.30
N GLY A 27 -3.64 0.64 -15.39
CA GLY A 27 -4.37 1.49 -14.45
C GLY A 27 -5.86 1.30 -14.69
N ASN A 28 -6.61 0.90 -13.66
CA ASN A 28 -8.08 0.90 -13.59
C ASN A 28 -8.57 0.62 -12.15
N ILE A 29 -7.77 1.00 -11.14
CA ILE A 29 -8.11 0.75 -9.73
C ILE A 29 -9.44 1.43 -9.34
N GLU A 30 -9.81 2.51 -10.03
CA GLU A 30 -11.07 3.23 -9.89
C GLU A 30 -12.31 2.44 -10.39
N ARG A 31 -12.09 1.28 -11.04
CA ARG A 31 -13.13 0.35 -11.49
C ARG A 31 -12.92 -1.04 -10.88
N PRO A 32 -13.18 -1.21 -9.56
CA PRO A 32 -13.00 -2.51 -8.90
C PRO A 32 -13.75 -3.67 -9.59
N GLU A 33 -14.87 -3.38 -10.26
CA GLU A 33 -15.67 -4.32 -11.07
C GLU A 33 -14.91 -4.95 -12.25
N TYR A 34 -13.80 -4.35 -12.68
CA TYR A 34 -12.92 -4.93 -13.71
C TYR A 34 -11.86 -5.85 -13.13
N ILE A 35 -11.67 -5.81 -11.81
CA ILE A 35 -10.64 -6.55 -11.09
C ILE A 35 -11.26 -7.79 -10.40
N ILE A 36 -12.50 -7.67 -9.93
CA ILE A 36 -13.20 -8.72 -9.20
C ILE A 36 -14.58 -8.93 -9.84
N SER A 37 -14.95 -10.20 -10.05
CA SER A 37 -16.25 -10.54 -10.62
C SER A 37 -17.41 -10.15 -9.69
N SER A 38 -18.57 -9.84 -10.27
CA SER A 38 -19.77 -9.47 -9.52
C SER A 38 -20.18 -10.52 -8.47
N GLU A 39 -20.00 -11.81 -8.79
CA GLU A 39 -20.25 -12.93 -7.87
C GLU A 39 -19.32 -12.88 -6.65
N ARG A 40 -18.03 -12.67 -6.86
CA ARG A 40 -17.06 -12.53 -5.76
C ARG A 40 -17.33 -11.28 -4.95
N PHE A 41 -17.73 -10.18 -5.59
CA PHE A 41 -18.13 -8.96 -4.89
C PHE A 41 -19.31 -9.19 -3.95
N ALA A 42 -20.35 -9.89 -4.40
CA ALA A 42 -21.52 -10.18 -3.57
C ALA A 42 -21.12 -10.96 -2.32
N VAL A 43 -20.33 -12.04 -2.48
CA VAL A 43 -19.85 -12.86 -1.35
C VAL A 43 -19.06 -12.03 -0.34
N MET A 44 -18.18 -11.14 -0.81
CA MET A 44 -17.39 -10.30 0.09
C MET A 44 -18.25 -9.25 0.80
N ARG A 45 -19.21 -8.61 0.11
CA ARG A 45 -20.09 -7.60 0.74
C ARG A 45 -21.03 -8.21 1.78
N ASP A 46 -21.38 -9.48 1.62
CA ASP A 46 -22.20 -10.21 2.59
C ASP A 46 -21.38 -10.80 3.75
N SER A 47 -20.05 -10.64 3.73
CA SER A 47 -19.18 -11.10 4.82
C SER A 47 -19.12 -10.09 5.95
N GLU A 48 -19.54 -10.51 7.15
CA GLU A 48 -19.37 -9.72 8.36
C GLU A 48 -17.88 -9.49 8.67
N GLY A 49 -17.56 -8.33 9.24
CA GLY A 49 -16.19 -8.01 9.65
C GLY A 49 -15.15 -8.02 8.52
N LEU A 50 -15.54 -7.70 7.28
CA LEU A 50 -14.59 -7.67 6.16
C LEU A 50 -13.59 -6.51 6.29
N ALA A 51 -12.29 -6.83 6.19
CA ALA A 51 -11.21 -5.86 6.06
C ALA A 51 -10.37 -6.07 4.79
N VAL A 52 -9.77 -5.00 4.27
CA VAL A 52 -8.79 -5.05 3.19
C VAL A 52 -7.39 -5.13 3.78
N GLY A 53 -6.68 -6.25 3.58
CA GLY A 53 -5.35 -6.47 4.16
C GLY A 53 -4.21 -6.16 3.19
N GLU A 54 -3.22 -5.37 3.60
CA GLU A 54 -1.99 -5.17 2.84
C GLU A 54 -1.06 -6.41 2.89
N ILE A 55 -0.59 -6.85 1.72
CA ILE A 55 0.46 -7.87 1.60
C ILE A 55 1.69 -7.25 0.93
N ALA A 56 2.67 -6.87 1.76
CA ALA A 56 3.96 -6.34 1.32
C ALA A 56 5.14 -7.12 1.91
N GLY A 57 4.99 -7.68 3.12
CA GLY A 57 6.05 -8.42 3.78
C GLY A 57 5.63 -8.97 5.13
N ARG A 58 6.61 -9.28 5.97
CA ARG A 58 6.40 -9.87 7.30
C ARG A 58 5.47 -9.05 8.18
N ASP A 59 5.74 -7.75 8.27
CA ASP A 59 5.08 -6.86 9.23
C ASP A 59 3.61 -6.64 8.82
N SER A 60 3.29 -6.66 7.51
CA SER A 60 1.90 -6.57 7.03
C SER A 60 1.10 -7.85 7.32
N VAL A 61 1.71 -9.03 7.20
CA VAL A 61 1.08 -10.30 7.63
C VAL A 61 0.85 -10.32 9.14
N ALA A 62 1.85 -9.89 9.92
CA ALA A 62 1.71 -9.77 11.37
C ALA A 62 0.58 -8.81 11.75
N ALA A 63 0.45 -7.69 11.04
CA ALA A 63 -0.62 -6.73 11.26
C ALA A 63 -2.00 -7.33 11.01
N ILE A 64 -2.18 -8.08 9.91
CA ILE A 64 -3.46 -8.74 9.64
C ILE A 64 -3.80 -9.75 10.74
N ILE A 65 -2.84 -10.59 11.15
CA ILE A 65 -3.05 -11.55 12.25
C ILE A 65 -3.48 -10.81 13.52
N LYS A 66 -2.78 -9.73 13.87
CA LYS A 66 -3.07 -8.95 15.07
C LYS A 66 -4.42 -8.25 14.99
N ALA A 67 -4.81 -7.76 13.81
CA ALA A 67 -6.11 -7.13 13.59
C ALA A 67 -7.26 -8.12 13.84
N CYS A 68 -7.18 -9.32 13.26
CA CYS A 68 -8.16 -10.41 13.47
C CYS A 68 -8.20 -10.95 14.91
N GLU A 69 -7.19 -10.64 15.74
CA GLU A 69 -7.18 -10.99 17.16
C GLU A 69 -7.79 -9.91 18.06
N ALA A 70 -7.74 -8.65 17.63
CA ALA A 70 -8.05 -7.50 18.47
C ALA A 70 -9.34 -6.76 18.05
N HIS A 71 -9.85 -7.03 16.85
CA HIS A 71 -11.02 -6.38 16.27
C HIS A 71 -12.01 -7.43 15.77
N ASP A 72 -13.26 -7.02 15.58
CA ASP A 72 -14.33 -7.83 14.99
C ASP A 72 -14.12 -7.96 13.47
N ILE A 73 -13.08 -8.71 13.09
CA ILE A 73 -12.67 -8.97 11.70
C ILE A 73 -12.71 -10.47 11.45
N ASP A 74 -13.78 -10.91 10.78
CA ASP A 74 -14.03 -12.31 10.46
C ASP A 74 -13.59 -12.67 9.03
N ALA A 75 -13.31 -11.67 8.20
CA ALA A 75 -12.84 -11.87 6.84
C ALA A 75 -11.81 -10.83 6.38
N VAL A 76 -10.83 -11.27 5.60
CA VAL A 76 -9.81 -10.41 5.01
C VAL A 76 -9.74 -10.62 3.51
N LEU A 77 -9.74 -9.54 2.76
CA LEU A 77 -9.36 -9.49 1.35
C LEU A 77 -7.89 -9.05 1.23
N PRO A 78 -6.95 -9.96 0.94
CA PRO A 78 -5.55 -9.59 0.78
C PRO A 78 -5.34 -8.81 -0.51
N THR A 79 -4.51 -7.77 -0.44
CA THR A 79 -4.20 -6.90 -1.57
C THR A 79 -2.70 -6.70 -1.71
N VAL A 80 -2.20 -6.89 -2.94
CA VAL A 80 -0.81 -6.62 -3.32
C VAL A 80 -0.82 -5.41 -4.24
N VAL A 81 -0.15 -4.33 -3.87
CA VAL A 81 0.00 -3.15 -4.74
C VAL A 81 1.34 -3.22 -5.45
N TYR A 82 1.34 -3.02 -6.77
CA TYR A 82 2.57 -2.81 -7.53
C TYR A 82 2.83 -1.32 -7.77
N THR A 83 4.09 -0.94 -7.69
CA THR A 83 4.59 0.44 -7.86
C THR A 83 5.49 0.54 -9.09
N GLY A 84 5.88 -0.61 -9.66
CA GLY A 84 6.76 -0.69 -10.81
C GLY A 84 8.24 -0.57 -10.46
N THR A 85 8.55 -0.47 -9.16
CA THR A 85 9.91 -0.39 -8.61
C THR A 85 10.35 -1.69 -7.95
N GLU A 86 9.45 -2.68 -7.87
CA GLU A 86 9.70 -3.97 -7.27
C GLU A 86 10.46 -4.92 -8.22
N TYR A 87 11.35 -5.72 -7.65
CA TYR A 87 12.01 -6.83 -8.33
C TYR A 87 12.14 -8.06 -7.40
N GLY A 88 12.52 -9.20 -7.97
CA GLY A 88 12.66 -10.47 -7.27
C GLY A 88 11.51 -11.45 -7.54
N ASP A 89 11.22 -12.30 -6.55
CA ASP A 89 10.27 -13.40 -6.69
C ASP A 89 8.82 -12.97 -6.40
N TRP A 90 8.05 -12.74 -7.47
CA TRP A 90 6.61 -12.42 -7.45
C TRP A 90 5.70 -13.55 -6.96
N GLY A 91 6.22 -14.77 -6.77
CA GLY A 91 5.49 -15.82 -6.03
C GLY A 91 5.46 -15.59 -4.51
N THR A 92 6.32 -14.70 -4.00
CA THR A 92 6.46 -14.44 -2.56
C THR A 92 5.18 -13.91 -1.90
N PRO A 93 4.47 -12.89 -2.43
CA PRO A 93 3.22 -12.43 -1.84
C PRO A 93 2.17 -13.53 -1.71
N LEU A 94 2.03 -14.42 -2.71
CA LEU A 94 1.10 -15.54 -2.62
C LEU A 94 1.46 -16.53 -1.52
N ARG A 95 2.74 -16.88 -1.39
CA ARG A 95 3.18 -17.76 -0.29
C ARG A 95 2.94 -17.13 1.08
N ASN A 96 3.00 -15.80 1.18
CA ASN A 96 2.67 -15.08 2.40
C ASN A 96 1.17 -15.12 2.71
N ILE A 97 0.32 -15.04 1.68
CA ILE A 97 -1.14 -15.20 1.83
C ILE A 97 -1.50 -16.64 2.22
N GLU A 98 -0.84 -17.64 1.64
CA GLU A 98 -1.04 -19.04 2.04
C GLU A 98 -0.57 -19.30 3.47
N PHE A 99 0.49 -18.64 3.91
CA PHE A 99 0.87 -18.64 5.32
C PHE A 99 -0.21 -17.98 6.19
N LEU A 100 -0.71 -16.81 5.78
CA LEU A 100 -1.76 -16.08 6.51
C LEU A 100 -3.03 -16.92 6.66
N LYS A 101 -3.50 -17.56 5.59
CA LYS A 101 -4.62 -18.52 5.58
C LYS A 101 -4.42 -19.61 6.65
N LYS A 102 -3.22 -20.20 6.72
CA LYS A 102 -2.89 -21.24 7.71
C LYS A 102 -2.83 -20.69 9.14
N ALA A 103 -2.26 -19.50 9.32
CA ALA A 103 -2.11 -18.87 10.62
C ALA A 103 -3.46 -18.48 11.24
N LEU A 104 -4.38 -17.96 10.43
CA LEU A 104 -5.73 -17.60 10.85
C LEU A 104 -6.66 -18.82 10.97
N GLY A 105 -6.44 -19.85 10.17
CA GLY A 105 -7.25 -21.08 10.22
C GLY A 105 -8.74 -20.79 10.01
N GLN A 106 -9.59 -21.30 10.90
CA GLN A 106 -11.04 -21.07 10.86
C GLN A 106 -11.47 -19.77 11.57
N ARG A 107 -10.54 -19.02 12.17
CA ARG A 107 -10.84 -17.79 12.92
C ARG A 107 -11.27 -16.66 11.98
N CYS A 108 -10.64 -16.55 10.83
CA CYS A 108 -10.89 -15.48 9.88
C CYS A 108 -10.78 -16.05 8.46
N ALA A 109 -11.80 -15.82 7.65
CA ALA A 109 -11.78 -16.15 6.24
C ALA A 109 -10.73 -15.28 5.53
N VAL A 110 -9.99 -15.86 4.59
CA VAL A 110 -9.02 -15.12 3.78
C VAL A 110 -9.35 -15.37 2.32
N PHE A 111 -9.82 -14.32 1.65
CA PHE A 111 -10.21 -14.37 0.24
C PHE A 111 -9.01 -14.52 -0.69
N GLU A 112 -9.30 -14.87 -1.94
CA GLU A 112 -8.30 -14.84 -3.01
C GLU A 112 -7.80 -13.40 -3.23
N PRO A 113 -6.48 -13.20 -3.35
CA PRO A 113 -5.89 -11.87 -3.34
C PRO A 113 -6.23 -11.07 -4.59
N VAL A 114 -6.11 -9.75 -4.43
CA VAL A 114 -6.29 -8.78 -5.51
C VAL A 114 -5.00 -8.00 -5.74
N PHE A 115 -4.58 -7.93 -6.99
CA PHE A 115 -3.43 -7.13 -7.39
C PHE A 115 -3.92 -5.76 -7.86
N LEU A 116 -3.35 -4.70 -7.30
CA LEU A 116 -3.74 -3.32 -7.53
C LEU A 116 -2.55 -2.52 -8.04
N GLY A 117 -2.81 -1.52 -8.87
CA GLY A 117 -1.82 -0.52 -9.20
C GLY A 117 -2.31 0.43 -10.28
N ASN A 118 -1.71 1.62 -10.30
CA ASN A 118 -1.98 2.66 -11.26
C ASN A 118 -0.69 3.43 -11.54
N PRO A 119 0.04 3.09 -12.62
CA PRO A 119 1.31 3.73 -12.94
C PRO A 119 1.20 5.25 -13.14
N GLU A 120 0.06 5.75 -13.62
CA GLU A 120 -0.14 7.19 -13.83
C GLU A 120 -0.25 7.94 -12.50
N LEU A 121 -0.99 7.38 -11.53
CA LEU A 121 -1.06 7.93 -10.18
C LEU A 121 0.31 7.83 -9.48
N TRP A 122 0.98 6.68 -9.56
CA TRP A 122 2.31 6.52 -8.96
C TRP A 122 3.30 7.53 -9.54
N ALA A 123 3.33 7.68 -10.87
CA ALA A 123 4.20 8.63 -11.54
C ALA A 123 3.86 10.06 -11.13
N ALA A 124 2.59 10.44 -11.09
CA ALA A 124 2.19 11.79 -10.69
C ALA A 124 2.66 12.15 -9.27
N LEU A 125 2.41 11.27 -8.29
CA LEU A 125 2.78 11.51 -6.90
C LEU A 125 4.28 11.40 -6.64
N SER A 126 4.93 10.38 -7.22
CA SER A 126 6.26 9.94 -6.78
C SER A 126 7.38 10.35 -7.71
N GLY A 127 7.18 10.44 -9.04
CA GLY A 127 8.30 10.52 -9.99
C GLY A 127 8.30 11.72 -10.94
N LYS A 128 7.14 12.07 -11.50
CA LYS A 128 7.01 12.99 -12.64
C LYS A 128 7.44 14.42 -12.32
N TYR A 129 7.25 14.85 -11.07
CA TYR A 129 7.57 16.21 -10.61
C TYR A 129 8.72 16.24 -9.61
N ALA A 130 9.61 15.24 -9.63
CA ALA A 130 10.72 15.11 -8.69
C ALA A 130 11.56 16.39 -8.55
N THR A 131 11.90 17.05 -9.68
CA THR A 131 12.67 18.30 -9.67
C THR A 131 11.95 19.43 -8.94
N VAL A 132 10.65 19.59 -9.16
CA VAL A 132 9.84 20.65 -8.51
C VAL A 132 9.73 20.36 -7.02
N ILE A 133 9.44 19.10 -6.66
CA ILE A 133 9.38 18.67 -5.26
C ILE A 133 10.70 18.96 -4.54
N ALA A 134 11.83 18.57 -5.14
CA ALA A 134 13.14 18.82 -4.55
C ALA A 134 13.42 20.31 -4.37
N GLN A 135 13.03 21.16 -5.33
CA GLN A 135 13.20 22.61 -5.25
C GLN A 135 12.32 23.25 -4.16
N GLU A 136 11.06 22.86 -4.06
CA GLU A 136 10.11 23.47 -3.12
C GLU A 136 10.33 23.02 -1.67
N PHE A 137 10.70 21.76 -1.47
CA PHE A 137 10.75 21.19 -0.13
C PHE A 137 12.18 21.00 0.37
N GLY A 138 13.19 21.02 -0.50
CA GLY A 138 14.57 20.67 -0.12
C GLY A 138 14.74 19.17 0.19
N VAL A 139 13.69 18.38 -0.01
CA VAL A 139 13.64 16.93 0.18
C VAL A 139 12.89 16.30 -0.99
N TYR A 140 13.40 15.17 -1.48
CA TYR A 140 12.69 14.29 -2.40
C TYR A 140 12.87 12.85 -1.93
N SER A 141 11.81 12.28 -1.35
CA SER A 141 11.76 10.86 -1.00
C SER A 141 10.58 10.22 -1.71
N PRO A 142 10.79 9.58 -2.89
CA PRO A 142 9.70 8.90 -3.58
C PRO A 142 9.12 7.75 -2.75
N CYS A 143 9.84 7.25 -1.74
CA CYS A 143 9.30 6.26 -0.80
C CYS A 143 8.13 6.82 0.01
N LEU A 144 8.18 8.09 0.42
CA LEU A 144 7.11 8.70 1.21
C LEU A 144 5.82 8.84 0.38
N ALA A 145 5.93 9.34 -0.85
CA ALA A 145 4.80 9.41 -1.79
C ALA A 145 4.28 8.02 -2.18
N CYS A 146 5.19 7.04 -2.34
CA CYS A 146 4.85 5.66 -2.70
C CYS A 146 3.99 4.97 -1.63
N HIS A 147 4.25 5.20 -0.34
CA HIS A 147 3.42 4.68 0.75
C HIS A 147 1.99 5.23 0.69
N LEU A 148 1.83 6.54 0.52
CA LEU A 148 0.51 7.13 0.32
C LEU A 148 -0.18 6.57 -0.93
N TYR A 149 0.55 6.41 -2.03
CA TYR A 149 0.04 5.77 -3.25
C TYR A 149 -0.50 4.35 -2.98
N MET A 150 0.22 3.53 -2.22
CA MET A 150 -0.22 2.18 -1.90
C MET A 150 -1.54 2.16 -1.12
N HIS A 151 -1.74 3.10 -0.21
CA HIS A 151 -3.02 3.25 0.50
C HIS A 151 -4.12 3.76 -0.43
N LEU A 152 -3.81 4.77 -1.26
CA LEU A 152 -4.76 5.30 -2.26
C LEU A 152 -5.22 4.23 -3.26
N CYS A 153 -4.35 3.32 -3.68
CA CYS A 153 -4.72 2.21 -4.56
C CYS A 153 -5.85 1.34 -4.02
N ARG A 154 -6.01 1.28 -2.69
CA ARG A 154 -7.02 0.46 -2.01
C ARG A 154 -8.32 1.21 -1.78
N VAL A 155 -8.32 2.54 -1.88
CA VAL A 155 -9.50 3.37 -1.58
C VAL A 155 -10.72 3.00 -2.43
N PRO A 156 -10.65 2.90 -3.78
CA PRO A 156 -11.82 2.54 -4.56
C PRO A 156 -12.37 1.15 -4.21
N LEU A 157 -11.48 0.19 -3.96
CA LEU A 157 -11.86 -1.18 -3.58
C LEU A 157 -12.55 -1.21 -2.20
N ALA A 158 -11.97 -0.55 -1.19
CA ALA A 158 -12.56 -0.43 0.13
C ALA A 158 -13.93 0.26 0.07
N LYS A 159 -14.08 1.31 -0.76
CA LYS A 159 -15.38 1.96 -1.00
C LYS A 159 -16.42 1.03 -1.61
N ALA A 160 -16.04 0.23 -2.61
CA ALA A 160 -16.94 -0.76 -3.21
C ALA A 160 -17.38 -1.85 -2.22
N LEU A 161 -16.56 -2.09 -1.18
CA LEU A 161 -16.80 -3.03 -0.09
C LEU A 161 -17.37 -2.35 1.17
N ASP A 162 -18.24 -1.35 0.97
CA ASP A 162 -18.94 -0.63 2.05
C ASP A 162 -18.02 0.06 3.08
N ASN A 163 -16.95 0.70 2.59
CA ASN A 163 -15.94 1.37 3.41
C ASN A 163 -15.15 0.42 4.32
N ALA A 164 -14.96 -0.83 3.91
CA ALA A 164 -14.15 -1.81 4.62
C ALA A 164 -12.81 -1.19 5.10
N PRO A 165 -12.43 -1.37 6.38
CA PRO A 165 -11.18 -0.84 6.91
C PRO A 165 -9.98 -1.45 6.18
N ILE A 166 -8.89 -0.70 6.09
CA ILE A 166 -7.62 -1.15 5.52
C ILE A 166 -6.66 -1.48 6.66
N ILE A 167 -6.05 -2.67 6.64
CA ILE A 167 -5.03 -3.08 7.59
C ILE A 167 -3.65 -2.93 6.95
N SER A 168 -2.74 -2.21 7.61
CA SER A 168 -1.36 -2.05 7.17
C SER A 168 -0.33 -2.42 8.24
N GLY A 169 0.85 -2.84 7.79
CA GLY A 169 1.99 -3.25 8.63
C GLY A 169 2.98 -2.14 8.93
N GLU A 170 2.61 -0.87 8.76
CA GLU A 170 3.52 0.23 9.03
C GLU A 170 3.88 0.34 10.52
N ARG A 171 5.16 0.63 10.79
CA ARG A 171 5.72 0.78 12.14
C ARG A 171 6.62 1.99 12.21
N GLU A 172 6.56 2.71 13.33
CA GLU A 172 7.34 3.94 13.55
C GLU A 172 8.83 3.68 13.72
N THR A 173 9.19 2.51 14.29
CA THR A 173 10.58 2.13 14.52
C THR A 173 10.79 0.65 14.18
N HIS A 174 11.99 0.35 13.69
CA HIS A 174 12.44 -0.99 13.38
C HIS A 174 13.77 -1.24 14.10
N GLN A 175 13.74 -1.21 15.44
CA GLN A 175 14.94 -1.27 16.29
C GLN A 175 15.93 -0.11 16.01
N GLY A 176 15.42 1.11 15.90
CA GLY A 176 16.23 2.33 15.72
C GLY A 176 16.57 2.66 14.27
N VAL A 177 16.16 1.84 13.30
CA VAL A 177 16.29 2.17 11.87
C VAL A 177 15.23 3.19 11.47
N ILE A 178 15.67 4.37 11.04
CA ILE A 178 14.79 5.43 10.52
C ILE A 178 14.43 5.10 9.07
N LYS A 179 13.12 5.05 8.79
CA LYS A 179 12.58 5.03 7.44
C LYS A 179 11.74 6.27 7.24
N LEU A 180 12.14 7.17 6.33
CA LEU A 180 11.40 8.42 6.12
C LEU A 180 9.92 8.19 5.78
N SER A 181 9.63 7.15 5.00
CA SER A 181 8.25 6.77 4.64
C SER A 181 7.40 6.24 5.78
N GLN A 182 8.01 5.92 6.94
CA GLN A 182 7.33 5.35 8.11
C GLN A 182 7.63 6.17 9.38
N THR A 183 7.94 7.46 9.22
CA THR A 183 7.94 8.41 10.34
C THR A 183 6.52 8.54 10.91
N PRO A 184 6.35 8.89 12.20
CA PRO A 184 5.02 9.14 12.78
C PRO A 184 4.20 10.12 11.92
N LEU A 185 4.83 11.19 11.44
CA LEU A 185 4.18 12.18 10.56
C LEU A 185 3.73 11.59 9.22
N GLY A 186 4.54 10.73 8.60
CA GLY A 186 4.18 10.08 7.33
C GLY A 186 3.02 9.10 7.48
N ILE A 187 3.02 8.35 8.59
CA ILE A 187 1.93 7.42 8.93
C ILE A 187 0.64 8.22 9.21
N ASP A 188 0.72 9.26 10.04
CA ASP A 188 -0.43 10.12 10.38
C ASP A 188 -1.03 10.80 9.14
N ALA A 189 -0.20 11.24 8.19
CA ALA A 189 -0.67 11.78 6.92
C ALA A 189 -1.49 10.76 6.12
N SER A 190 -1.07 9.49 6.10
CA SER A 190 -1.82 8.42 5.43
C SER A 190 -3.15 8.13 6.14
N VAL A 191 -3.15 8.12 7.47
CA VAL A 191 -4.37 8.01 8.29
C VAL A 191 -5.33 9.15 7.98
N GLU A 192 -4.85 10.39 7.93
CA GLU A 192 -5.68 11.56 7.63
C GLU A 192 -6.32 11.48 6.23
N VAL A 193 -5.54 11.10 5.21
CA VAL A 193 -6.05 10.98 3.84
C VAL A 193 -7.11 9.87 3.72
N LEU A 194 -6.89 8.73 4.38
CA LEU A 194 -7.84 7.61 4.37
C LEU A 194 -9.10 7.94 5.17
N ALA A 195 -8.97 8.60 6.31
CA ALA A 195 -10.09 9.12 7.08
C ALA A 195 -10.90 10.14 6.26
N TYR A 196 -10.25 10.99 5.46
CA TYR A 196 -10.94 11.89 4.53
C TYR A 196 -11.73 11.13 3.46
N ALA A 197 -11.24 9.97 3.00
CA ALA A 197 -12.02 9.09 2.15
C ALA A 197 -13.23 8.53 2.91
N GLY A 198 -13.20 8.44 4.24
CA GLY A 198 -14.17 7.72 5.07
C GLY A 198 -13.83 6.24 5.18
N ILE A 199 -12.53 5.91 5.20
CA ILE A 199 -11.99 4.56 5.38
C ILE A 199 -11.05 4.61 6.57
N GLU A 200 -11.20 3.67 7.50
CA GLU A 200 -10.29 3.52 8.62
C GLU A 200 -9.00 2.81 8.18
N LEU A 201 -7.85 3.33 8.61
CA LEU A 201 -6.54 2.69 8.45
C LEU A 201 -6.12 2.07 9.79
N LEU A 202 -6.25 0.75 9.89
CA LEU A 202 -5.85 -0.03 11.06
C LEU A 202 -4.34 -0.30 11.02
N LEU A 203 -3.64 0.13 12.07
CA LEU A 203 -2.18 0.01 12.22
C LEU A 203 -1.83 -0.76 13.51
N PRO A 204 -2.23 -2.04 13.61
CA PRO A 204 -2.20 -2.80 14.87
C PRO A 204 -0.79 -3.11 15.39
N VAL A 205 0.24 -2.89 14.57
CA VAL A 205 1.65 -3.11 14.90
C VAL A 205 2.46 -1.82 14.96
N ARG A 206 1.82 -0.64 14.80
CA ARG A 206 2.48 0.67 14.66
C ARG A 206 3.57 0.94 15.70
N HIS A 207 3.23 0.65 16.96
CA HIS A 207 4.06 0.94 18.13
C HIS A 207 4.80 -0.30 18.66
N MET A 208 4.85 -1.40 17.89
CA MET A 208 5.68 -2.57 18.23
C MET A 208 7.12 -2.29 17.84
N GLU A 209 7.93 -1.90 18.82
CA GLU A 209 9.32 -1.53 18.60
C GLU A 209 10.23 -2.74 18.38
N ASP A 210 9.93 -3.86 19.05
CA ASP A 210 10.78 -5.05 19.03
C ASP A 210 10.36 -6.04 17.93
N ASN A 211 11.34 -6.47 17.12
CA ASN A 211 11.15 -7.56 16.18
C ASN A 211 10.69 -8.87 16.85
N ALA A 212 10.96 -9.08 18.15
CA ALA A 212 10.43 -10.22 18.89
C ALA A 212 8.89 -10.21 18.99
N GLU A 213 8.25 -9.03 19.05
CA GLU A 213 6.79 -8.91 19.02
C GLU A 213 6.23 -9.41 17.70
N ILE A 214 6.83 -8.98 16.59
CA ILE A 214 6.45 -9.43 15.25
C ILE A 214 6.67 -10.95 15.09
N ARG A 215 7.82 -11.47 15.56
CA ARG A 215 8.10 -12.91 15.53
C ARG A 215 7.11 -13.75 16.33
N ARG A 216 6.49 -13.21 17.40
CA ARG A 216 5.43 -13.92 18.12
C ARG A 216 4.17 -14.12 17.26
N LEU A 217 3.91 -13.22 16.31
CA LEU A 217 2.76 -13.28 15.40
C LEU A 217 3.02 -14.20 14.21
N VAL A 218 4.20 -14.09 13.58
CA VAL A 218 4.51 -14.83 12.32
C VAL A 218 5.38 -16.07 12.51
N GLY A 219 5.79 -16.35 13.74
CA GLY A 219 6.68 -17.47 14.09
C GLY A 219 8.18 -17.16 13.88
N PRO A 220 9.05 -18.02 14.43
CA PRO A 220 10.49 -17.80 14.47
C PRO A 220 11.20 -17.98 13.11
N GLY A 221 10.53 -18.60 12.12
CA GLY A 221 11.12 -18.89 10.81
C GLY A 221 11.02 -17.74 9.80
N TRP A 222 10.53 -16.56 10.21
CA TRP A 222 10.34 -15.42 9.31
C TRP A 222 11.11 -14.20 9.80
N GLU A 223 12.34 -14.06 9.31
CA GLU A 223 13.20 -12.94 9.65
C GLU A 223 12.86 -11.66 8.89
N GLN A 224 13.29 -10.52 9.43
CA GLN A 224 13.04 -9.21 8.81
C GLN A 224 13.70 -9.16 7.42
N GLY A 225 13.02 -8.55 6.45
CA GLY A 225 13.53 -8.43 5.08
C GLY A 225 13.40 -9.71 4.24
N GLN A 226 13.05 -10.84 4.85
CA GLN A 226 12.80 -12.08 4.12
C GLN A 226 11.37 -12.17 3.62
N ARG A 227 11.18 -12.93 2.55
CA ARG A 227 9.87 -13.22 1.95
C ARG A 227 9.09 -11.93 1.68
N GLN A 228 9.74 -10.97 1.04
CA GLN A 228 9.12 -9.78 0.45
C GLN A 228 9.79 -9.49 -0.88
N LEU A 229 9.14 -8.67 -1.71
CA LEU A 229 9.79 -8.13 -2.91
C LEU A 229 10.83 -7.09 -2.49
N GLU A 230 11.86 -6.94 -3.31
CA GLU A 230 12.85 -5.88 -3.16
C GLU A 230 12.43 -4.65 -3.96
N CYS A 231 12.94 -3.48 -3.60
CA CYS A 231 12.60 -2.21 -4.26
C CYS A 231 13.87 -1.47 -4.69
N VAL A 232 13.93 -1.05 -5.96
CA VAL A 232 15.08 -0.31 -6.50
C VAL A 232 15.27 1.08 -5.87
N LEU A 233 14.26 1.58 -5.15
CA LEU A 233 14.30 2.87 -4.44
C LEU A 233 14.52 2.71 -2.92
N SER A 234 14.72 1.48 -2.43
CA SER A 234 14.99 1.24 -1.00
C SER A 234 16.23 2.03 -0.57
N GLY A 235 16.11 2.79 0.52
CA GLY A 235 17.20 3.63 1.03
C GLY A 235 17.51 4.89 0.21
N ASN A 236 16.63 5.33 -0.70
CA ASN A 236 16.84 6.54 -1.52
C ASN A 236 17.00 7.87 -0.75
N TYR A 237 16.77 7.85 0.56
CA TYR A 237 16.92 8.99 1.46
C TYR A 237 18.21 8.90 2.30
N ALA A 238 18.97 7.82 2.18
CA ALA A 238 20.24 7.68 2.89
C ALA A 238 21.35 8.45 2.17
N GLY A 239 22.25 9.04 2.95
CA GLY A 239 23.50 9.60 2.47
C GLY A 239 24.43 8.52 1.91
N LEU A 240 25.56 8.97 1.34
CA LEU A 240 26.57 8.05 0.79
C LEU A 240 27.17 7.12 1.85
N ASP A 241 27.17 7.56 3.11
CA ASP A 241 27.66 6.80 4.26
C ASP A 241 26.53 6.02 4.96
N THR A 242 25.38 5.87 4.32
CA THR A 242 24.15 5.21 4.83
C THR A 242 23.49 5.89 6.03
N ASP A 243 23.97 7.07 6.40
CA ASP A 243 23.35 7.92 7.41
C ASP A 243 22.03 8.50 6.90
N VAL A 244 21.07 8.64 7.81
CA VAL A 244 19.77 9.24 7.52
C VAL A 244 19.68 10.54 8.27
N ALA A 245 19.84 11.65 7.56
CA ALA A 245 19.59 12.99 8.07
C ALA A 245 18.48 13.63 7.23
N TYR A 246 17.47 14.19 7.89
CA TYR A 246 16.40 14.92 7.22
C TYR A 246 15.97 16.13 8.03
N ASP A 247 15.52 17.17 7.33
CA ASP A 247 14.92 18.34 7.93
C ASP A 247 13.44 18.02 8.24
N GLU A 248 13.11 17.91 9.53
CA GLU A 248 11.75 17.61 10.00
C GLU A 248 10.74 18.69 9.58
N GLY A 249 11.16 19.96 9.53
CA GLY A 249 10.32 21.06 9.07
C GLY A 249 10.02 20.96 7.58
N ALA A 250 11.03 20.64 6.77
CA ALA A 250 10.85 20.33 5.34
C ALA A 250 9.93 19.12 5.11
N HIS A 251 10.13 18.05 5.88
CA HIS A 251 9.32 16.84 5.81
C HIS A 251 7.85 17.11 6.16
N ARG A 252 7.60 17.88 7.23
CA ARG A 252 6.24 18.32 7.59
C ARG A 252 5.60 19.14 6.48
N ARG A 253 6.31 20.14 5.93
CA ARG A 253 5.78 20.93 4.79
C ARG A 253 5.45 20.06 3.59
N TYR A 254 6.31 19.09 3.27
CA TYR A 254 6.06 18.15 2.17
C TYR A 254 4.78 17.32 2.38
N LEU A 255 4.49 16.94 3.62
CA LEU A 255 3.24 16.24 3.95
C LEU A 255 2.03 17.17 3.86
N ASP A 256 2.09 18.30 4.57
CA ASP A 256 0.95 19.20 4.79
C ASP A 256 0.57 20.00 3.53
N GLU A 257 1.56 20.45 2.75
CA GLU A 257 1.35 21.31 1.59
C GLU A 257 1.23 20.52 0.28
N PHE A 258 1.73 19.28 0.22
CA PHE A 258 1.77 18.49 -1.00
C PHE A 258 1.08 17.13 -0.91
N LEU A 259 1.56 16.20 -0.08
CA LEU A 259 1.05 14.82 -0.10
C LEU A 259 -0.41 14.72 0.37
N ILE A 260 -0.75 15.32 1.50
CA ILE A 260 -2.11 15.29 2.04
C ILE A 260 -3.09 15.96 1.06
N PRO A 261 -2.84 17.19 0.57
CA PRO A 261 -3.70 17.81 -0.44
C PRO A 261 -3.83 17.01 -1.73
N SER A 262 -2.74 16.41 -2.22
CA SER A 262 -2.76 15.57 -3.43
C SER A 262 -3.62 14.34 -3.24
N GLY A 263 -3.49 13.64 -2.11
CA GLY A 263 -4.30 12.46 -1.79
C GLY A 263 -5.80 12.80 -1.70
N LYS A 264 -6.15 13.90 -1.01
CA LYS A 264 -7.54 14.36 -0.90
C LYS A 264 -8.13 14.76 -2.26
N ALA A 265 -7.38 15.48 -3.09
CA ALA A 265 -7.83 15.88 -4.43
C ALA A 265 -8.05 14.68 -5.37
N VAL A 266 -7.22 13.65 -5.26
CA VAL A 266 -7.43 12.37 -5.96
C VAL A 266 -8.74 11.71 -5.53
N ILE A 267 -8.98 11.61 -4.21
CA ILE A 267 -10.22 11.06 -3.65
C ILE A 267 -11.45 11.84 -4.13
N ASP A 268 -11.39 13.17 -4.13
CA ASP A 268 -12.51 14.00 -4.59
C ASP A 268 -12.81 13.80 -6.07
N THR A 269 -11.77 13.59 -6.89
CA THR A 269 -11.98 13.28 -8.31
C THR A 269 -12.67 11.93 -8.47
N TRP A 270 -12.27 10.89 -7.71
CA TRP A 270 -12.95 9.58 -7.73
C TRP A 270 -14.43 9.67 -7.34
N ARG A 271 -14.80 10.53 -6.38
CA ARG A 271 -16.20 10.74 -5.97
C ARG A 271 -17.09 11.27 -7.10
N THR A 272 -16.51 12.01 -8.04
CA THR A 272 -17.26 12.62 -9.15
C THR A 272 -17.47 11.71 -10.36
N ASN A 273 -16.94 10.47 -10.35
CA ASN A 273 -16.94 9.54 -11.50
C ASN A 273 -16.35 10.15 -12.79
N ALA A 274 -15.53 11.20 -12.68
CA ALA A 274 -14.88 11.83 -13.81
C ALA A 274 -13.63 11.06 -14.25
N THR A 275 -13.25 11.19 -15.52
CA THR A 275 -11.93 10.74 -15.98
C THR A 275 -10.84 11.44 -15.17
N VAL A 276 -9.95 10.65 -14.57
CA VAL A 276 -8.93 11.18 -13.65
C VAL A 276 -7.66 11.51 -14.43
N ASP A 277 -7.25 12.77 -14.37
CA ASP A 277 -5.91 13.20 -14.82
C ASP A 277 -5.05 13.46 -13.57
N TYR A 278 -4.41 12.40 -13.08
CA TYR A 278 -3.56 12.45 -11.90
C TYR A 278 -2.43 13.47 -12.04
N SER A 279 -1.88 13.61 -13.25
CA SER A 279 -0.80 14.55 -13.51
C SER A 279 -1.27 16.00 -13.37
N ARG A 280 -2.45 16.34 -13.88
CA ARG A 280 -3.04 17.67 -13.73
C ARG A 280 -3.33 17.98 -12.26
N ILE A 281 -3.97 17.06 -11.53
CA ILE A 281 -4.28 17.22 -10.10
C ILE A 281 -3.02 17.58 -9.32
N VAL A 282 -1.98 16.76 -9.44
CA VAL A 282 -0.72 16.95 -8.71
C VAL A 282 -0.01 18.24 -9.15
N LYS A 283 -0.01 18.54 -10.46
CA LYS A 283 0.59 19.78 -10.99
C LYS A 283 -0.09 21.03 -10.43
N ASP A 284 -1.40 21.03 -10.30
CA ASP A 284 -2.14 22.20 -9.82
C ASP A 284 -1.90 22.43 -8.32
N ILE A 285 -1.79 21.37 -7.52
CA ILE A 285 -1.33 21.46 -6.11
C ILE A 285 0.08 22.06 -6.04
N LEU A 286 1.04 21.54 -6.81
CA LEU A 286 2.42 22.06 -6.81
C LEU A 286 2.51 23.52 -7.25
N LYS A 287 1.66 23.97 -8.17
CA LYS A 287 1.59 25.40 -8.54
C LYS A 287 1.09 26.29 -7.42
N ILE A 288 0.14 25.81 -6.60
CA ILE A 288 -0.33 26.55 -5.42
C ILE A 288 0.81 26.69 -4.42
N VAL A 289 1.55 25.61 -4.17
CA VAL A 289 2.74 25.62 -3.30
C VAL A 289 3.77 26.62 -3.80
N ALA A 290 4.21 26.49 -5.06
CA ALA A 290 5.23 27.38 -5.63
C ALA A 290 4.76 28.84 -5.70
N GLY A 291 3.48 29.08 -6.01
CA GLY A 291 2.89 30.42 -6.10
C GLY A 291 2.70 31.10 -4.74
N SER A 292 2.56 30.34 -3.65
CA SER A 292 2.44 30.89 -2.29
C SER A 292 3.74 31.51 -1.75
N ARG A 293 4.85 31.34 -2.48
CA ARG A 293 6.20 31.71 -2.06
C ARG A 293 6.89 32.73 -2.98
N ALA A 294 6.22 33.13 -4.07
CA ALA A 294 6.67 34.18 -4.99
C ALA A 294 6.11 35.55 -4.57
#